data_AF-A0A944SZZ3-F1
#
_entry.id   AF-A0A944SZZ3-F1
#
_cell.length_a   1.000
_cell.length_b   1.000
_cell.length_c   1.000
_cell.angle_alpha   90.00
_cell.angle_beta   90.00
_cell.angle_gamma   90.00
#
_symmetry.space_group_name_H-M   'P 1'
#
loop_
_entity.id
_entity.type
_entity.pdbx_description
1 polymer ?
#
loop_
_entity_poly.entity_id
_entity_poly.type
_entity_poly.pdbx_seq_one_letter_code
_entity_poly.pdbx_strand_id
1 'polypeptide(L)'
;VVSLDRKNARDLSLTDIKELVDLVVIDASFISLRIIIPPAINLLKPEGDLIALVKPQFEVGKEQVENKGIIKNPKKHLEVLIRLNSFMKKQGWPITNIVPSPITGQKGNREFLIHCPGKVNSKIIEDDHIRNMINI
;
A
#
# COMPACT_ATOMS: atom_id res chain seq x y z
N VAL A 1 23.34 -6.86 4.48
CA VAL A 1 21.96 -7.15 4.05
C VAL A 1 21.61 -8.54 4.53
N VAL A 2 20.48 -8.70 5.24
CA VAL A 2 19.95 -10.01 5.65
C VAL A 2 18.77 -10.34 4.73
N SER A 3 18.80 -11.49 4.07
CA SER A 3 17.67 -11.96 3.25
C SER A 3 16.86 -13.00 4.00
N LEU A 4 15.54 -12.86 4.00
CA LEU A 4 14.60 -13.81 4.56
C LEU A 4 13.83 -14.50 3.42
N ASP A 5 14.50 -15.40 2.72
CA ASP A 5 13.89 -16.15 1.63
C ASP A 5 12.95 -17.24 2.16
N ARG A 6 11.96 -17.63 1.35
CA ARG A 6 10.93 -18.63 1.73
C ARG A 6 10.14 -18.27 2.99
N LYS A 7 10.20 -17.01 3.43
CA LYS A 7 9.38 -16.45 4.51
C LYS A 7 8.16 -15.75 3.92
N ASN A 8 6.99 -16.08 4.46
CA ASN A 8 5.76 -15.40 4.12
C ASN A 8 5.65 -14.10 4.92
N ALA A 9 5.51 -12.96 4.23
CA ALA A 9 5.43 -11.64 4.86
C ALA A 9 4.24 -11.47 5.80
N ARG A 10 3.19 -12.30 5.65
CA ARG A 10 2.03 -12.37 6.56
C ARG A 10 2.40 -12.73 7.99
N ASP A 11 3.47 -13.52 8.12
CA ASP A 11 3.88 -14.16 9.37
C ASP A 11 5.19 -13.53 9.88
N LEU A 12 5.53 -12.34 9.39
CA LEU A 12 6.68 -11.58 9.87
C LEU A 12 6.44 -11.12 11.30
N SER A 13 7.50 -11.25 12.10
CA SER A 13 7.48 -10.93 13.52
C SER A 13 8.84 -10.43 13.98
N LEU A 14 8.88 -9.88 15.20
CA LEU A 14 10.10 -9.30 15.75
C LEU A 14 11.22 -10.34 15.91
N THR A 15 10.91 -11.63 16.02
CA THR A 15 11.92 -12.69 16.10
C THR A 15 12.65 -12.91 14.77
N ASP A 16 12.02 -12.56 13.64
CA ASP A 16 12.62 -12.67 12.31
C ASP A 16 13.61 -11.52 12.03
N ILE A 17 13.24 -10.29 12.39
CA ILE A 17 14.03 -9.07 12.12
C ILE A 17 14.95 -8.69 13.28
N LYS A 18 14.60 -9.08 14.52
CA LYS A 18 15.30 -8.85 15.79
C LYS A 18 15.36 -7.41 16.28
N GLU A 19 14.79 -6.47 15.54
CA GLU A 19 14.67 -5.07 15.91
C GLU A 19 13.47 -4.41 15.23
N LEU A 20 13.03 -3.26 15.76
CA LEU A 20 12.11 -2.39 15.04
C LEU A 20 12.87 -1.57 14.01
N VAL A 21 12.27 -1.38 12.84
CA VAL A 21 12.88 -0.66 11.71
C VAL A 21 12.39 0.77 11.64
N ASP A 22 13.21 1.65 11.03
CA ASP A 22 12.86 3.05 10.78
C ASP A 22 12.08 3.24 9.46
N LEU A 23 12.12 2.25 8.55
CA LEU A 23 11.46 2.32 7.25
C LEU A 23 10.96 0.95 6.82
N VAL A 24 9.71 0.90 6.38
CA VAL A 24 9.11 -0.24 5.69
C VAL A 24 8.80 0.16 4.24
N VAL A 25 9.30 -0.62 3.29
CA VAL A 25 8.92 -0.52 1.88
C VAL A 25 8.21 -1.80 1.43
N ILE A 26 7.06 -1.69 0.77
CA ILE A 26 6.27 -2.84 0.34
C ILE A 26 6.04 -2.79 -1.17
N ASP A 27 6.61 -3.76 -1.88
CA ASP A 27 6.25 -4.12 -3.24
C ASP A 27 5.87 -5.60 -3.28
N ALA A 28 4.56 -5.88 -3.27
CA ALA A 28 4.03 -7.23 -3.24
C ALA A 28 3.06 -7.47 -4.40
N SER A 29 3.05 -8.70 -4.91
CA SER A 29 2.15 -9.13 -5.98
C SER A 29 1.28 -10.29 -5.53
N PHE A 30 0.10 -10.45 -6.14
CA PHE A 30 -0.86 -11.53 -5.85
C PHE A 30 -1.41 -11.53 -4.41
N ILE A 31 -1.28 -10.42 -3.69
CA ILE A 31 -1.74 -10.25 -2.31
C ILE A 31 -2.19 -8.81 -2.09
N SER A 32 -3.22 -8.62 -1.26
CA SER A 32 -3.64 -7.29 -0.84
C SER A 32 -2.72 -6.74 0.25
N LEU A 33 -2.38 -5.46 0.15
CA LEU A 33 -1.69 -4.69 1.16
C LEU A 33 -2.42 -4.73 2.52
N ARG A 34 -3.75 -4.84 2.54
CA ARG A 34 -4.51 -4.98 3.81
C ARG A 34 -4.12 -6.21 4.62
N ILE A 35 -3.47 -7.19 3.98
CA ILE A 35 -2.97 -8.41 4.62
C ILE A 35 -1.50 -8.26 5.05
N ILE A 36 -0.67 -7.59 4.24
CA ILE A 36 0.78 -7.46 4.52
C ILE A 36 1.13 -6.28 5.42
N ILE A 37 0.32 -5.21 5.40
CA ILE A 37 0.59 -4.01 6.18
C ILE A 37 0.53 -4.28 7.70
N PRO A 38 -0.46 -4.99 8.28
CA PRO A 38 -0.51 -5.21 9.72
C PRO A 38 0.76 -5.83 10.33
N PRO A 39 1.29 -6.96 9.83
CA PRO A 39 2.54 -7.51 10.38
C PRO A 39 3.73 -6.58 10.12
N ALA A 40 3.76 -5.84 9.01
CA ALA A 40 4.84 -4.90 8.72
C ALA A 40 4.86 -3.69 9.68
N ILE A 41 3.69 -3.13 10.00
CA ILE A 41 3.55 -2.04 10.98
C ILE A 41 4.01 -2.47 12.38
N ASN A 42 3.78 -3.73 12.78
CA ASN A 42 4.24 -4.24 14.07
C ASN A 42 5.78 -4.28 14.20
N LEU A 43 6.49 -4.14 13.09
CA LEU A 43 7.94 -4.09 13.03
C LEU A 43 8.47 -2.67 12.83
N LEU A 44 7.60 -1.69 12.64
CA LEU A 44 7.95 -0.30 12.40
C LEU A 44 8.00 0.44 13.73
N LYS A 45 9.03 1.26 13.93
CA LYS A 45 9.08 2.19 15.08
C LYS A 45 7.94 3.21 14.98
N PRO A 46 7.46 3.77 16.11
CA PRO A 46 6.42 4.80 16.09
C PRO A 46 6.73 6.01 15.20
N GLU A 47 8.01 6.38 15.07
CA GLU A 47 8.50 7.47 14.23
C GLU A 47 8.94 7.04 12.82
N GLY A 48 8.90 5.75 12.50
CA GLY A 48 9.34 5.23 11.21
C GLY A 48 8.35 5.51 10.08
N ASP A 49 8.78 5.34 8.84
CA ASP A 49 7.94 5.57 7.66
C ASP A 49 7.50 4.26 6.99
N LEU A 50 6.30 4.26 6.42
CA LEU A 50 5.84 3.20 5.52
C LEU A 50 5.60 3.76 4.12
N ILE A 51 6.20 3.11 3.13
CA ILE A 51 5.95 3.36 1.70
C ILE A 51 5.47 2.06 1.08
N ALA A 52 4.33 2.08 0.39
CA ALA A 52 3.80 0.89 -0.25
C ALA A 52 3.37 1.16 -1.69
N LEU A 53 3.66 0.21 -2.56
CA LEU A 53 3.20 0.20 -3.94
C LEU A 53 1.81 -0.47 -4.00
N VAL A 54 0.81 0.35 -4.28
CA VAL A 54 -0.58 -0.07 -4.51
C VAL A 54 -0.72 -0.54 -5.93
N LYS A 55 -1.10 -1.82 -6.08
CA LYS A 55 -1.35 -2.48 -7.35
C LYS A 55 -2.85 -2.81 -7.45
N PRO A 56 -3.68 -1.97 -8.09
CA PRO A 56 -5.14 -2.15 -8.10
C PRO A 56 -5.59 -3.56 -8.50
N GLN A 57 -4.89 -4.21 -9.43
CA GLN A 57 -5.17 -5.57 -9.90
C GLN A 57 -5.10 -6.66 -8.82
N PHE A 58 -4.42 -6.41 -7.70
CA PHE A 58 -4.35 -7.33 -6.55
C PHE A 58 -5.21 -6.88 -5.36
N GLU A 59 -5.83 -5.69 -5.48
CA GLU A 59 -6.66 -5.12 -4.43
C GLU A 59 -8.16 -5.28 -4.72
N VAL A 60 -8.56 -5.25 -5.99
CA VAL A 60 -9.94 -5.51 -6.40
C VAL A 60 -10.31 -6.98 -6.19
N GLY A 61 -11.59 -7.26 -5.97
CA GLY A 61 -12.09 -8.64 -5.89
C GLY A 61 -11.84 -9.40 -7.20
N LYS A 62 -11.71 -10.72 -7.14
CA LYS A 62 -11.37 -11.57 -8.31
C LYS A 62 -12.34 -11.37 -9.46
N GLU A 63 -13.62 -11.19 -9.14
CA GLU A 63 -14.73 -10.94 -10.05
C GLU A 63 -14.64 -9.58 -10.77
N GLN A 64 -13.89 -8.62 -10.23
CA GLN A 64 -13.71 -7.30 -10.81
C GLN A 64 -12.46 -7.19 -11.70
N VAL A 65 -11.68 -8.27 -11.81
CA VAL A 65 -10.47 -8.34 -12.63
C VAL A 65 -10.86 -8.70 -14.07
N GLU A 66 -11.10 -7.68 -14.88
CA GLU A 66 -11.41 -7.83 -16.31
C GLU A 66 -10.13 -7.95 -17.17
N ASN A 67 -10.29 -8.25 -18.47
CA ASN A 67 -9.27 -8.02 -19.50
C ASN A 67 -7.87 -8.59 -19.20
N LYS A 68 -7.79 -9.89 -18.87
CA LYS A 68 -6.53 -10.60 -18.58
C LYS A 68 -5.73 -10.03 -17.40
N GLY A 69 -6.36 -9.32 -16.46
CA GLY A 69 -5.68 -8.78 -15.27
C GLY A 69 -5.31 -7.30 -15.34
N ILE A 70 -5.90 -6.53 -16.27
CA ILE A 70 -5.60 -5.10 -16.42
C ILE A 70 -6.77 -4.27 -15.89
N ILE A 71 -6.51 -3.41 -14.91
CA ILE A 71 -7.48 -2.47 -14.36
C ILE A 71 -7.31 -1.13 -15.07
N LYS A 72 -8.11 -0.90 -16.12
CA LYS A 72 -8.11 0.38 -16.87
C LYS A 72 -9.09 1.41 -16.31
N ASN A 73 -10.17 0.96 -15.66
CA ASN A 73 -11.24 1.84 -15.18
C ASN A 73 -10.73 2.71 -14.02
N PRO A 74 -10.66 4.04 -14.18
CA PRO A 74 -10.20 4.95 -13.13
C PRO A 74 -11.05 4.86 -11.84
N LYS A 75 -12.35 4.54 -11.96
CA LYS A 75 -13.23 4.35 -10.79
C LYS A 75 -12.77 3.20 -9.89
N LYS A 76 -12.21 2.13 -10.47
CA LYS A 76 -11.65 1.01 -9.70
C LYS A 76 -10.36 1.41 -8.98
N HIS A 77 -9.53 2.26 -9.59
CA HIS A 77 -8.35 2.83 -8.91
C HIS A 77 -8.77 3.68 -7.72
N LEU A 78 -9.75 4.56 -7.91
CA LEU A 78 -10.31 5.40 -6.86
C LEU A 78 -10.86 4.58 -5.71
N GLU A 79 -11.67 3.56 -5.98
CA GLU A 79 -12.24 2.68 -4.95
C GLU A 79 -11.14 2.00 -4.12
N VAL A 80 -10.12 1.45 -4.78
CA VAL A 80 -8.98 0.81 -4.11
C VAL A 80 -8.27 1.80 -3.19
N LEU A 81 -7.98 3.01 -3.67
CA LEU A 81 -7.26 4.02 -2.91
C LEU A 81 -8.08 4.55 -1.72
N ILE A 82 -9.38 4.82 -1.89
CA ILE A 82 -10.27 5.24 -0.79
C ILE A 82 -10.36 4.13 0.26
N ARG A 83 -10.52 2.87 -0.16
CA ARG A 83 -10.59 1.75 0.76
C ARG A 83 -9.29 1.57 1.53
N LEU A 84 -8.14 1.72 0.88
CA LEU A 84 -6.84 1.71 1.55
C LEU A 84 -6.67 2.90 2.47
N ASN A 85 -7.09 4.11 2.09
CA ASN A 85 -7.04 5.29 2.95
C ASN A 85 -7.83 5.06 4.26
N SER A 86 -9.06 4.56 4.16
CA SER A 86 -9.88 4.21 5.32
C SER A 86 -9.24 3.11 6.18
N PHE A 87 -8.69 2.08 5.55
CA PHE A 87 -7.98 1.00 6.26
C PHE A 87 -6.77 1.53 7.03
N MET A 88 -5.93 2.34 6.38
CA MET A 88 -4.72 2.90 6.98
C MET A 88 -5.03 3.85 8.15
N LYS A 89 -6.07 4.69 8.02
CA LYS A 89 -6.60 5.49 9.13
C LYS A 89 -6.98 4.63 10.34
N LYS A 90 -7.64 3.49 10.13
CA LYS A 90 -8.00 2.54 11.21
C LYS A 90 -6.80 1.84 11.85
N GLN A 91 -5.71 1.64 11.11
CA GLN A 91 -4.47 1.10 11.65
C GLN A 91 -3.66 2.14 12.46
N GLY A 92 -4.05 3.41 12.45
CA GLY A 92 -3.28 4.50 13.09
C GLY A 92 -2.13 5.04 12.24
N TRP A 93 -2.05 4.65 10.97
CA TRP A 93 -0.98 5.01 10.04
C TRP A 93 -1.54 5.75 8.81
N PRO A 94 -2.15 6.93 8.98
CA PRO A 94 -2.88 7.60 7.91
C PRO A 94 -1.96 7.92 6.72
N ILE A 95 -2.52 7.84 5.51
CA ILE A 95 -1.81 8.21 4.29
C ILE A 95 -1.68 9.74 4.24
N THR A 96 -0.47 10.23 4.00
CA THR A 96 -0.19 11.67 3.84
C THR A 96 0.17 12.05 2.42
N ASN A 97 0.63 11.09 1.60
CA ASN A 97 0.90 11.32 0.19
C ASN A 97 0.51 10.11 -0.67
N ILE A 98 0.00 10.38 -1.87
CA ILE A 98 -0.26 9.37 -2.91
C ILE A 98 0.25 9.95 -4.23
N VAL A 99 1.08 9.19 -4.94
CA VAL A 99 1.56 9.56 -6.26
C VAL A 99 1.42 8.39 -7.24
N PRO A 100 1.16 8.63 -8.54
CA PRO A 100 1.28 7.58 -9.53
C PRO A 100 2.72 7.04 -9.55
N SER A 101 2.86 5.72 -9.72
CA SER A 101 4.16 5.11 -9.99
C SER A 101 4.72 5.69 -11.31
N PRO A 102 6.03 6.00 -11.39
CA PRO A 102 6.65 6.49 -12.62
C PRO A 102 6.71 5.41 -13.72
N ILE A 103 6.53 4.14 -13.35
CA ILE A 103 6.49 3.00 -14.26
C ILE A 103 5.16 2.26 -14.15
N THR A 104 4.72 1.68 -15.26
CA THR A 104 3.55 0.81 -15.27
C THR A 104 3.90 -0.60 -14.82
N GLY A 105 3.03 -1.22 -14.06
CA GLY A 105 3.14 -2.61 -13.65
C GLY A 105 2.86 -3.60 -14.78
N GLN A 106 2.75 -4.88 -14.41
CA GLN A 106 2.52 -5.96 -15.38
C GLN A 106 1.32 -5.67 -16.28
N LYS A 107 1.52 -5.89 -17.58
CA LYS A 107 0.52 -5.67 -18.64
C LYS A 107 0.01 -4.22 -18.73
N GLY A 108 0.80 -3.25 -18.26
CA GLY A 108 0.47 -1.82 -18.31
C GLY A 108 -0.48 -1.35 -17.22
N ASN A 109 -0.61 -2.09 -16.11
CA ASN A 109 -1.41 -1.63 -14.97
C ASN A 109 -0.82 -0.33 -14.40
N ARG A 110 -1.70 0.65 -14.15
CA ARG A 110 -1.33 1.85 -13.41
C ARG A 110 -1.24 1.51 -11.92
N GLU A 111 -0.12 1.85 -11.31
CA GLU A 111 0.17 1.60 -9.89
C GLU A 111 0.42 2.93 -9.18
N PHE A 112 0.35 2.93 -7.85
CA PHE A 112 0.45 4.14 -7.04
C PHE A 112 1.36 3.90 -5.84
N LEU A 113 2.17 4.87 -5.48
CA LEU A 113 2.91 4.86 -4.22
C LEU A 113 2.10 5.61 -3.17
N ILE A 114 2.00 5.03 -1.98
CA ILE A 114 1.46 5.69 -0.79
C ILE A 114 2.56 5.91 0.23
N HIS A 115 2.46 6.98 1.00
CA HIS A 115 3.37 7.31 2.10
C HIS A 115 2.59 7.56 3.40
N CYS A 116 2.99 6.84 4.45
CA CYS A 116 2.42 6.88 5.79
C CYS A 116 3.55 7.12 6.81
N PRO A 117 3.76 8.38 7.25
CA PRO A 117 4.81 8.69 8.21
C PRO A 117 4.36 8.38 9.63
N GLY A 118 5.30 7.94 10.47
CA GLY A 118 5.05 7.67 11.88
C GLY A 118 4.77 8.94 12.69
N LYS A 119 5.43 10.04 12.31
CA LYS A 119 5.08 11.39 12.79
C LYS A 119 4.24 12.12 11.75
N VAL A 120 2.94 12.21 12.02
CA VAL A 120 2.01 12.97 11.20
C VAL A 120 2.18 14.47 11.46
N ASN A 121 3.18 15.07 10.83
CA ASN A 121 3.38 16.53 10.78
C ASN A 121 2.73 17.17 9.54
N SER A 122 2.24 16.32 8.62
CA SER A 122 1.66 16.69 7.34
C SER A 122 0.15 16.48 7.34
N LYS A 123 -0.55 17.20 6.46
CA LYS A 123 -1.99 17.03 6.27
C LYS A 123 -2.29 15.60 5.80
N ILE A 124 -3.20 14.92 6.50
CA ILE A 124 -3.70 13.60 6.10
C ILE A 124 -4.48 13.74 4.80
N ILE A 125 -4.33 12.77 3.90
CA ILE A 125 -5.10 12.73 2.66
C ILE A 125 -6.58 12.45 2.95
N GLU A 126 -7.43 13.34 2.45
CA GLU A 126 -8.86 13.16 2.40
C GLU A 126 -9.29 12.59 1.05
N ASP A 127 -10.43 11.90 1.04
CA ASP A 127 -10.92 11.19 -0.14
C ASP A 127 -11.12 12.13 -1.35
N ASP A 128 -11.44 13.40 -1.13
CA ASP A 128 -11.55 14.40 -2.20
C ASP A 128 -10.21 14.70 -2.89
N HIS A 129 -9.09 14.62 -2.17
CA HIS A 129 -7.77 14.75 -2.79
C HIS A 129 -7.48 13.55 -3.69
N ILE A 130 -7.93 12.35 -3.30
CA ILE A 130 -7.80 11.13 -4.10
C ILE A 130 -8.66 11.22 -5.36
N ARG A 131 -9.91 11.70 -5.24
CA ARG A 131 -10.82 11.95 -6.38
C ARG A 131 -10.18 12.86 -7.42
N ASN A 132 -9.71 14.03 -6.97
CA ASN A 132 -9.02 15.01 -7.82
C ASN A 132 -7.78 14.42 -8.51
N MET A 133 -6.96 13.63 -7.79
CA MET A 133 -5.76 13.00 -8.36
C MET A 133 -6.09 11.98 -9.47
N ILE A 134 -7.20 11.26 -9.35
CA ILE A 134 -7.64 10.28 -10.34
C ILE A 134 -8.40 10.95 -11.51
N ASN A 135 -8.62 12.27 -11.45
CA ASN A 135 -9.43 13.05 -12.40
C ASN A 135 -10.89 12.58 -12.48
N ILE A 136 -11.51 12.30 -11.32
CA ILE A 136 -12.91 11.90 -11.18
C ILE A 136 -13.61 12.81 -10.20
#